data_AF-A0A2H0RUM9-F1
#
_entry.id   AF-A0A2H0RUM9-F1
#
_cell.length_a   1.000
_cell.length_b   1.000
_cell.length_c   1.000
_cell.angle_alpha   90.00
_cell.angle_beta   90.00
_cell.angle_gamma   90.00
#
_symmetry.space_group_name_H-M   'P 1'
#
loop_
_entity.id
_entity.type
_entity.pdbx_description
1 polymer ?
#
loop_
_entity_poly.entity_id
_entity_poly.type
_entity_poly.pdbx_seq_one_letter_code
_entity_poly.pdbx_strand_id
1 'polypeptide(L)' 'IRSAHLNLGIFGTSGKAQRVIPHKVYDAMACGMHVLTADTPAIHEQFEGHERMHLCKAGDPAALADAIAKLSQKLS' A
#
# COMPACT_ATOMS: atom_id res chain seq x y z
N ILE A 1 14.54 4.67 2.68
CA ILE A 1 13.22 4.53 2.01
C ILE A 1 13.03 5.44 0.80
N ARG A 2 13.72 6.60 0.70
CA ARG A 2 13.55 7.58 -0.39
C ARG A 2 14.20 7.21 -1.73
N SER A 3 14.96 6.12 -1.80
CA SER A 3 15.61 5.64 -3.02
C SER A 3 14.70 4.79 -3.93
N ALA A 4 13.38 4.77 -3.66
CA ALA A 4 12.38 4.04 -4.42
C ALA A 4 11.15 4.92 -4.66
N HIS A 5 10.51 4.79 -5.83
CA HIS A 5 9.31 5.54 -6.17
C HIS A 5 8.03 5.01 -5.47
N LEU A 6 8.02 3.72 -5.12
CA LEU A 6 6.88 3.03 -4.51
C LEU A 6 7.33 2.13 -3.36
N ASN A 7 6.64 2.21 -2.22
CA ASN A 7 6.87 1.36 -1.06
C ASN A 7 5.76 0.32 -0.90
N LEU A 8 6.14 -0.92 -0.59
CA LEU A 8 5.18 -2.03 -0.50
C LEU A 8 4.84 -2.35 0.96
N GLY A 9 3.54 -2.37 1.26
CA GLY A 9 2.96 -2.69 2.56
C GLY A 9 2.83 -4.19 2.83
N ILE A 10 1.66 -4.61 3.29
CA ILE A 10 1.33 -6.02 3.53
C ILE A 10 0.21 -6.47 2.60
N PHE A 11 0.26 -7.72 2.16
CA PHE A 11 -0.68 -8.30 1.19
C PHE A 11 -1.33 -9.60 1.66
N GLY A 12 -1.15 -9.94 2.94
CA GLY A 12 -1.67 -11.17 3.53
C GLY A 12 -3.18 -11.13 3.77
N THR A 13 -3.79 -12.30 3.84
CA THR A 13 -5.24 -12.48 4.06
C THR A 13 -5.60 -12.88 5.49
N SER A 14 -4.60 -13.04 6.37
CA SER A 14 -4.84 -13.39 7.77
C SER A 14 -5.69 -12.33 8.50
N GLY A 15 -6.40 -12.74 9.54
CA GLY A 15 -7.14 -11.79 10.39
C GLY A 15 -6.27 -10.69 11.00
N LYS A 16 -4.99 -10.98 11.28
CA LYS A 16 -4.01 -9.96 11.68
C LYS A 16 -3.81 -8.91 10.58
N ALA A 17 -3.61 -9.35 9.34
CA ALA A 17 -3.36 -8.46 8.21
C ALA A 17 -4.51 -7.46 7.96
N GLN A 18 -5.75 -7.84 8.31
CA GLN A 18 -6.93 -6.98 8.18
C GLN A 18 -7.02 -5.86 9.23
N ARG A 19 -6.29 -5.97 10.34
CA ARG A 19 -6.41 -5.07 11.50
C ARG A 19 -5.15 -4.28 11.82
N VAL A 20 -4.04 -4.54 11.13
CA VAL A 20 -2.76 -3.89 11.42
C VAL A 20 -2.36 -2.98 10.27
N ILE A 21 -1.90 -1.79 10.64
CA ILE A 21 -1.08 -0.96 9.76
C ILE A 21 0.37 -1.17 10.21
N PRO A 22 1.22 -1.84 9.42
CA PRO A 22 2.62 -2.03 9.77
C PRO A 22 3.33 -0.68 9.93
N HIS A 23 4.26 -0.59 10.88
CA HIS A 23 5.02 0.65 11.11
C HIS A 23 5.68 1.19 9.83
N LYS A 24 6.20 0.31 8.96
CA LYS A 24 6.79 0.71 7.67
C LYS A 24 5.84 1.49 6.75
N VAL A 25 4.52 1.30 6.89
CA VAL A 25 3.52 2.07 6.14
C VAL A 25 3.42 3.48 6.72
N TYR A 26 3.36 3.63 8.04
CA TYR A 26 3.41 4.94 8.69
C TYR A 26 4.69 5.70 8.34
N ASP A 27 5.86 5.07 8.45
CA ASP A 27 7.15 5.68 8.12
C ASP A 27 7.19 6.19 6.68
N ALA A 28 6.71 5.37 5.73
CA ALA A 28 6.67 5.72 4.32
C ALA A 28 5.73 6.91 4.07
N MET A 29 4.53 6.88 4.64
CA MET A 29 3.54 7.96 4.53
C MET A 29 4.06 9.26 5.16
N ALA A 30 4.67 9.20 6.35
CA ALA A 30 5.29 10.35 7.02
C ALA A 30 6.46 10.94 6.22
N CYS A 31 7.19 10.10 5.48
CA CYS A 31 8.23 10.55 4.55
C CYS A 31 7.68 11.13 3.24
N GLY A 32 6.36 11.14 3.04
CA GLY A 32 5.71 11.63 1.81
C GLY A 32 5.85 10.67 0.63
N MET A 33 6.16 9.40 0.87
CA MET A 33 6.33 8.39 -0.18
C MET A 33 4.98 7.82 -0.63
N HIS A 34 4.92 7.34 -1.87
CA HIS A 34 3.80 6.50 -2.31
C HIS A 34 3.89 5.10 -1.69
N VAL A 35 2.74 4.57 -1.25
CA VAL A 35 2.60 3.23 -0.67
C VAL A 35 1.54 2.44 -1.43
N LEU A 36 1.85 1.19 -1.76
CA LEU A 36 0.87 0.20 -2.22
C LEU A 36 0.75 -0.92 -1.18
N THR A 37 -0.47 -1.22 -0.74
CA THR A 37 -0.74 -2.26 0.26
C THR A 37 -2.10 -2.92 0.00
N ALA A 38 -2.43 -3.98 0.75
CA ALA A 38 -3.76 -4.58 0.70
C ALA A 38 -4.87 -3.58 1.09
N ASP A 39 -5.96 -3.64 0.35
CA ASP A 39 -7.25 -3.08 0.70
C ASP A 39 -7.77 -3.76 1.98
N THR A 40 -7.73 -3.03 3.09
CA THR A 40 -8.09 -3.53 4.41
C THR A 40 -8.82 -2.44 5.20
N PRO A 41 -9.72 -2.80 6.13
CA PRO A 41 -10.40 -1.84 6.99
C PRO A 41 -9.44 -0.91 7.72
N ALA A 42 -8.34 -1.45 8.27
CA ALA A 42 -7.36 -0.65 9.00
C ALA A 42 -6.71 0.44 8.13
N ILE A 43 -6.43 0.16 6.84
CA ILE A 43 -5.87 1.18 5.95
C ILE A 43 -6.89 2.26 5.62
N HIS A 44 -8.17 1.90 5.44
CA HIS A 44 -9.25 2.88 5.25
C HIS A 44 -9.44 3.78 6.47
N GLU A 45 -9.46 3.21 7.68
CA GLU A 45 -9.62 4.00 8.92
C GLU A 45 -8.60 5.14 9.05
N GLN A 46 -7.37 4.94 8.56
CA GLN A 46 -6.28 5.90 8.72
C GLN A 46 -5.97 6.73 7.46
N PHE A 47 -6.15 6.17 6.27
CA PHE A 47 -5.64 6.74 5.00
C PHE A 47 -6.66 6.72 3.86
N GLU A 48 -7.96 6.59 4.15
CA GLU A 48 -9.01 6.68 3.15
C GLU A 48 -8.87 7.95 2.29
N GLY A 49 -8.92 7.76 0.97
CA GLY A 49 -8.82 8.84 0.00
C GLY A 49 -7.44 9.52 -0.12
N HIS A 50 -6.42 9.09 0.63
CA HIS A 50 -5.12 9.75 0.56
C HIS A 50 -4.43 9.48 -0.79
N GLU A 51 -4.02 10.56 -1.49
CA GLU A 51 -3.46 10.51 -2.87
C GLU A 51 -2.20 9.64 -3.06
N ARG A 52 -1.50 9.32 -1.98
CA ARG A 52 -0.26 8.53 -1.97
C ARG A 52 -0.46 7.12 -1.42
N MET A 53 -1.67 6.80 -0.96
CA MET A 53 -2.05 5.46 -0.52
C MET A 53 -2.78 4.74 -1.67
N HIS A 54 -2.19 3.67 -2.15
CA HIS A 54 -2.74 2.84 -3.23
C HIS A 54 -3.09 1.47 -2.68
N LEU A 55 -4.20 0.92 -3.14
CA LEU A 55 -4.75 -0.33 -2.65
C LEU A 55 -4.82 -1.37 -3.76
N CYS A 56 -4.58 -2.63 -3.40
CA CYS A 56 -4.92 -3.78 -4.24
C CYS A 56 -5.61 -4.85 -3.41
N LYS A 57 -6.28 -5.79 -4.07
CA LYS A 57 -6.95 -6.89 -3.38
C LYS A 57 -5.94 -7.73 -2.58
N ALA A 58 -6.28 -8.01 -1.31
CA ALA A 58 -5.44 -8.84 -0.44
C ALA A 58 -5.30 -10.27 -0.99
N GLY A 59 -4.10 -10.82 -0.96
CA GLY A 59 -3.82 -12.19 -1.41
C GLY A 59 -3.98 -12.44 -2.91
N ASP A 60 -4.09 -11.38 -3.73
CA ASP A 60 -4.25 -11.47 -5.17
C ASP A 60 -2.97 -11.00 -5.89
N PRO A 61 -2.12 -11.93 -6.37
CA PRO A 61 -0.88 -11.58 -7.05
C PRO A 61 -1.10 -10.82 -8.36
N ALA A 62 -2.19 -11.11 -9.08
CA ALA A 62 -2.51 -10.43 -10.33
C ALA A 62 -2.91 -8.98 -10.07
N ALA A 63 -3.77 -8.74 -9.08
CA ALA A 63 -4.13 -7.39 -8.67
C ALA A 63 -2.92 -6.57 -8.20
N LEU A 64 -1.97 -7.20 -7.49
CA LEU A 64 -0.72 -6.55 -7.08
C LEU A 64 0.15 -6.19 -8.28
N ALA A 65 0.37 -7.13 -9.21
CA ALA A 65 1.17 -6.89 -10.41
C ALA A 65 0.57 -5.76 -11.27
N ASP A 66 -0.74 -5.78 -11.50
CA ASP A 66 -1.46 -4.76 -12.25
C ASP A 66 -1.34 -3.37 -11.59
N ALA A 67 -1.47 -3.32 -10.26
CA ALA A 67 -1.32 -2.06 -9.52
C ALA A 67 0.12 -1.51 -9.63
N ILE A 68 1.14 -2.36 -9.52
CA ILE A 68 2.54 -1.95 -9.69
C ILE A 68 2.77 -1.41 -11.11
N ALA A 69 2.29 -2.11 -12.14
CA ALA A 69 2.47 -1.68 -13.54
C ALA A 69 1.77 -0.34 -13.85
N LYS A 70 0.57 -0.12 -13.30
CA LYS A 70 -0.14 1.16 -13.42
C LYS A 70 0.62 2.28 -12.71
N LEU A 71 1.11 2.01 -11.50
CA LEU A 71 1.83 3.00 -10.70
C LEU A 71 3.21 3.32 -11.26
N SER A 72 3.92 2.36 -11.88
CA SER A 72 5.21 2.64 -12.50
C SER A 72 5.08 3.65 -13.63
N GLN A 73 3.97 3.64 -14.38
CA GLN A 73 3.71 4.63 -15.42
C GLN A 73 3.33 6.01 -14.84
N LYS A 74 2.63 6.04 -13.71
CA LYS A 74 2.17 7.27 -13.05
C LYS A 74 3.26 7.99 -12.25
N LEU A 75 4.20 7.23 -11.67
CA LEU A 75 5.22 7.71 -10.73
C LEU A 75 6.61 7.89 -11.35
N SER A 76 6.77 7.58 -12.64
CA SER A 76 7.96 7.91 -13.44
C SER A 76 7.90 9.35 -13.92
#